data_AF-A0A536X470-F1
#
_entry.id   AF-A0A536X470-F1
#
_cell.length_a   1.000
_cell.length_b   1.000
_cell.length_c   1.000
_cell.angle_alpha   90.00
_cell.angle_beta   90.00
_cell.angle_gamma   90.00
#
_symmetry.space_group_name_H-M   'P 1'
#
loop_
_entity.id
_entity.type
_entity.pdbx_description
1 polymer ?
#
loop_
_entity_poly.entity_id
_entity_poly.type
_entity_poly.pdbx_seq_one_letter_code
_entity_poly.pdbx_strand_id
1 'polypeptide(L)'
;MTSKAFETVITETSDSLAGPWRRPHQMLNAQVYDSHASIHDDATAQKLGFQGGTIEGPTHFSQFAPLCVSLWGNAWFETGCISAHYRNPSFEGEEVQAILAKPEPGERQCKIQMVKRDGTEVLRGTASVGQDASRTALDQRLTELKPLADPVILRDVKVGMKTKRQTVRMDFDQNMGDLYPFSLEDKLKVITESSPYYRKDVVSANPWGRPIIPIEMLSVLFQYRSREDRLPVRGPAVGLFADQEIRLMRGPLFAGEDYQTEREVVALSGSRRTESLWLRTTVFANDGLPVAKMLLNLASLKGSYAPYTQEHKQFYAWGA
;
A
#
# COMPACT_ATOMS: atom_id res chain seq x y z
N MET A 1 -25.85 2.87 21.34
CA MET A 1 -26.05 2.86 19.88
C MET A 1 -24.68 2.90 19.25
N THR A 2 -24.34 1.96 18.37
CA THR A 2 -23.08 1.98 17.61
C THR A 2 -23.10 3.12 16.60
N SER A 3 -22.05 3.94 16.53
CA SER A 3 -21.96 4.97 15.49
C SER A 3 -21.73 4.32 14.13
N LYS A 4 -22.16 4.97 13.05
CA LYS A 4 -21.73 4.60 11.70
C LYS A 4 -20.20 4.69 11.61
N ALA A 5 -19.59 3.82 10.81
CA ALA A 5 -18.15 3.85 10.59
C ALA A 5 -17.72 5.10 9.80
N PHE A 6 -18.58 5.61 8.92
CA PHE A 6 -18.31 6.79 8.10
C PHE A 6 -19.60 7.58 7.88
N GLU A 7 -19.47 8.91 7.80
CA GLU A 7 -20.52 9.84 7.39
C GLU A 7 -20.32 10.34 5.94
N THR A 8 -19.44 9.66 5.18
CA THR A 8 -19.10 10.00 3.80
C THR A 8 -20.33 9.91 2.90
N VAL A 9 -20.63 10.99 2.17
CA VAL A 9 -21.71 11.01 1.18
C VAL A 9 -21.28 10.21 -0.05
N ILE A 10 -22.02 9.16 -0.38
CA ILE A 10 -21.74 8.28 -1.52
C ILE A 10 -22.76 8.56 -2.63
N THR A 11 -22.27 8.82 -3.83
CA THR A 11 -23.10 8.90 -5.03
C THR A 11 -23.26 7.49 -5.59
N GLU A 12 -24.51 7.06 -5.76
CA GLU A 12 -24.84 5.73 -6.26
C GLU A 12 -25.49 5.83 -7.65
N THR A 13 -25.03 4.97 -8.58
CA THR A 13 -25.65 4.75 -9.89
C THR A 13 -26.15 3.30 -9.99
N SER A 14 -26.70 2.89 -11.13
CA SER A 14 -27.05 1.47 -11.35
C SER A 14 -25.83 0.54 -11.25
N ASP A 15 -24.65 1.04 -11.61
CA ASP A 15 -23.46 0.20 -11.87
C ASP A 15 -22.33 0.45 -10.86
N SER A 16 -22.38 1.54 -10.09
CA SER A 16 -21.26 1.95 -9.25
C SER A 16 -21.63 2.76 -8.01
N LEU A 17 -20.70 2.79 -7.06
CA LEU A 17 -20.62 3.71 -5.93
C LEU A 17 -19.41 4.62 -6.11
N ALA A 18 -19.60 5.92 -5.95
CA ALA A 18 -18.52 6.90 -6.01
C ALA A 18 -18.47 7.72 -4.72
N GLY A 19 -17.27 7.86 -4.15
CA GLY A 19 -17.03 8.77 -3.03
C GLY A 19 -17.05 10.23 -3.49
N PRO A 20 -16.97 11.19 -2.56
CA PRO A 20 -16.75 12.58 -2.92
C PRO A 20 -15.36 12.78 -3.53
N TRP A 21 -15.18 13.87 -4.26
CA TRP A 21 -13.85 14.35 -4.62
C TRP A 21 -13.10 14.76 -3.36
N ARG A 22 -11.89 14.24 -3.17
CA ARG A 22 -11.04 14.55 -2.02
C ARG A 22 -9.66 14.98 -2.46
N ARG A 23 -8.98 15.73 -1.60
CA ARG A 23 -7.56 16.09 -1.71
C ARG A 23 -6.79 15.34 -0.64
N PRO A 24 -6.18 14.18 -0.95
CA PRO A 24 -5.34 13.48 0.00
C PRO A 24 -4.09 14.31 0.32
N HIS A 25 -3.59 14.20 1.55
CA HIS A 25 -2.43 14.95 2.01
C HIS A 25 -1.14 14.16 1.90
N GLN A 26 -0.10 14.81 1.37
CA GLN A 26 1.27 14.35 1.41
C GLN A 26 1.84 14.47 2.82
N MET A 27 2.39 13.37 3.35
CA MET A 27 3.05 13.33 4.66
C MET A 27 4.49 12.82 4.60
N LEU A 28 5.00 12.52 3.41
CA LEU A 28 6.32 11.93 3.20
C LEU A 28 7.36 12.91 2.64
N ASN A 29 7.11 14.21 2.71
CA ASN A 29 8.08 15.21 2.23
C ASN A 29 9.42 15.13 2.98
N ALA A 30 9.39 14.75 4.26
CA ALA A 30 10.59 14.52 5.08
C ALA A 30 11.07 13.05 5.10
N GLN A 31 10.48 12.17 4.26
CA GLN A 31 10.86 10.76 4.22
C GLN A 31 12.30 10.60 3.74
N VAL A 32 13.06 9.75 4.44
CA VAL A 32 14.43 9.40 4.06
C VAL A 32 14.50 7.91 3.70
N TYR A 33 14.98 7.62 2.48
CA TYR A 33 15.17 6.27 1.96
C TYR A 33 16.67 6.05 1.68
N ASP A 34 17.31 5.10 2.37
CA ASP A 34 18.76 4.82 2.20
C ASP A 34 19.66 6.07 2.28
N SER A 35 19.31 6.98 3.20
CA SER A 35 19.99 8.26 3.41
C SER A 35 19.89 9.24 2.22
N HIS A 36 18.91 9.02 1.34
CA HIS A 36 18.59 9.86 0.21
C HIS A 36 17.12 10.31 0.27
N ALA A 37 16.82 11.42 -0.39
CA ALA A 37 15.46 11.91 -0.53
C ALA A 37 14.62 10.93 -1.38
N SER A 38 13.36 10.77 -1.00
CA SER A 38 12.43 9.83 -1.64
C SER A 38 11.77 10.43 -2.90
N ILE A 39 10.95 9.62 -3.59
CA ILE A 39 10.09 10.10 -4.68
C ILE A 39 8.97 11.05 -4.22
N HIS A 40 8.83 11.24 -2.90
CA HIS A 40 7.88 12.15 -2.28
C HIS A 40 8.48 13.54 -2.00
N ASP A 41 9.80 13.70 -2.21
CA ASP A 41 10.48 15.00 -2.22
C ASP A 41 10.39 15.63 -3.63
N ASP A 42 10.02 16.91 -3.69
CA ASP A 42 9.80 17.64 -4.94
C ASP A 42 11.04 17.66 -5.84
N ALA A 43 12.20 18.00 -5.27
CA ALA A 43 13.43 18.16 -6.05
C ALA A 43 13.91 16.83 -6.63
N THR A 44 13.78 15.74 -5.87
CA THR A 44 14.09 14.38 -6.31
C THR A 44 13.13 13.91 -7.39
N ALA A 45 11.83 14.11 -7.20
CA ALA A 45 10.81 13.72 -8.17
C ALA A 45 10.97 14.48 -9.50
N GLN A 46 11.24 15.78 -9.47
CA GLN A 46 11.47 16.59 -10.67
C GLN A 46 12.69 16.15 -11.48
N LYS A 47 13.81 15.79 -10.82
CA LYS A 47 14.99 15.22 -11.49
C LYS A 47 14.68 13.91 -12.21
N LEU A 48 13.66 13.18 -11.77
CA LEU A 48 13.20 11.93 -12.37
C LEU A 48 12.06 12.12 -13.39
N GLY A 49 11.68 13.38 -13.66
CA GLY A 49 10.67 13.73 -14.66
C GLY A 49 9.22 13.76 -14.15
N PHE A 50 9.01 13.81 -12.83
CA PHE A 50 7.70 14.01 -12.22
C PHE A 50 7.42 15.50 -12.01
N GLN A 51 6.14 15.87 -11.83
CA GLN A 51 5.74 17.25 -11.55
C GLN A 51 6.22 17.75 -10.18
N GLY A 52 6.24 16.85 -9.19
CA GLY A 52 6.64 17.10 -7.81
C GLY A 52 6.58 15.81 -6.99
N GLY A 53 6.67 15.92 -5.68
CA GLY A 53 6.61 14.83 -4.72
C GLY A 53 5.28 14.09 -4.82
N THR A 54 5.34 12.81 -5.17
CA THR A 54 4.13 12.00 -5.40
C THR A 54 3.44 11.65 -4.09
N ILE A 55 2.11 11.68 -3.99
CA ILE A 55 1.40 11.16 -2.81
C ILE A 55 1.61 9.64 -2.73
N GLU A 56 1.84 9.12 -1.52
CA GLU A 56 1.99 7.69 -1.29
C GLU A 56 0.75 6.90 -1.71
N GLY A 57 0.94 5.84 -2.50
CA GLY A 57 -0.11 4.97 -3.01
C GLY A 57 -1.16 4.55 -1.96
N PRO A 58 -0.76 3.93 -0.83
CA PRO A 58 -1.70 3.52 0.22
C PRO A 58 -2.54 4.66 0.82
N THR A 59 -2.13 5.93 0.73
CA THR A 59 -2.97 7.06 1.18
C THR A 59 -4.32 7.10 0.45
N HIS A 60 -4.34 6.68 -0.82
CA HIS A 60 -5.57 6.58 -1.60
C HIS A 60 -6.55 5.51 -1.10
N PHE A 61 -6.09 4.51 -0.35
CA PHE A 61 -6.95 3.43 0.17
C PHE A 61 -7.97 3.93 1.19
N SER A 62 -7.70 5.06 1.86
CA SER A 62 -8.64 5.71 2.77
C SER A 62 -10.00 5.99 2.11
N GLN A 63 -10.00 6.45 0.85
CA GLN A 63 -11.22 6.80 0.11
C GLN A 63 -12.08 5.59 -0.31
N PHE A 64 -11.50 4.40 -0.37
CA PHE A 64 -12.26 3.18 -0.66
C PHE A 64 -12.95 2.61 0.57
N ALA A 65 -12.46 2.91 1.78
CA ALA A 65 -13.03 2.39 3.02
C ALA A 65 -14.53 2.69 3.21
N PRO A 66 -15.05 3.92 3.04
CA PRO A 66 -16.48 4.18 3.15
C PRO A 66 -17.30 3.44 2.09
N LEU A 67 -16.79 3.31 0.86
CA LEU A 67 -17.49 2.58 -0.21
C LEU A 67 -17.60 1.09 0.12
N CYS A 68 -16.52 0.49 0.61
CA CYS A 68 -16.49 -0.92 0.99
C CYS A 68 -17.35 -1.20 2.23
N VAL A 69 -17.37 -0.28 3.20
CA VAL A 69 -18.28 -0.38 4.36
C VAL A 69 -19.74 -0.24 3.93
N SER A 70 -20.06 0.61 2.95
CA SER A 70 -21.43 0.73 2.42
C SER A 70 -21.94 -0.61 1.85
N LEU A 71 -21.06 -1.39 1.21
CA LEU A 71 -21.41 -2.71 0.67
C LEU A 71 -21.37 -3.84 1.69
N TRP A 72 -20.38 -3.86 2.58
CA TRP A 72 -20.04 -5.05 3.36
C TRP A 72 -20.00 -4.82 4.88
N GLY A 73 -20.25 -3.60 5.35
CA GLY A 73 -20.23 -3.26 6.76
C GLY A 73 -18.91 -3.61 7.44
N ASN A 74 -19.00 -4.19 8.64
CA ASN A 74 -17.82 -4.56 9.44
C ASN A 74 -16.95 -5.63 8.79
N ALA A 75 -17.49 -6.45 7.88
CA ALA A 75 -16.72 -7.49 7.19
C ALA A 75 -15.52 -6.91 6.40
N TRP A 76 -15.62 -5.64 5.97
CA TRP A 76 -14.50 -4.91 5.37
C TRP A 76 -13.29 -4.81 6.31
N PHE A 77 -13.53 -4.53 7.59
CA PHE A 77 -12.46 -4.41 8.58
C PHE A 77 -11.99 -5.77 9.10
N GLU A 78 -12.76 -6.83 8.90
CA GLU A 78 -12.44 -8.16 9.44
C GLU A 78 -11.76 -9.08 8.44
N THR A 79 -12.17 -8.97 7.17
CA THR A 79 -11.76 -9.85 6.07
C THR A 79 -11.60 -9.10 4.74
N GLY A 80 -11.55 -7.77 4.78
CA GLY A 80 -11.43 -6.94 3.59
C GLY A 80 -10.10 -7.16 2.89
N CYS A 81 -10.13 -7.09 1.56
CA CYS A 81 -8.97 -7.11 0.71
C CYS A 81 -9.07 -5.99 -0.32
N ILE A 82 -8.07 -5.12 -0.38
CA ILE A 82 -7.87 -4.14 -1.46
C ILE A 82 -6.62 -4.51 -2.23
N SER A 83 -6.73 -4.61 -3.56
CA SER A 83 -5.66 -5.03 -4.45
C SER A 83 -5.59 -4.07 -5.62
N ALA A 84 -4.57 -3.22 -5.68
CA ALA A 84 -4.47 -2.12 -6.62
C ALA A 84 -3.15 -2.13 -7.42
N HIS A 85 -3.28 -1.78 -8.71
CA HIS A 85 -2.17 -1.40 -9.56
C HIS A 85 -2.20 0.12 -9.74
N TYR A 86 -1.10 0.80 -9.39
CA TYR A 86 -0.95 2.23 -9.56
C TYR A 86 -0.59 2.57 -11.00
N ARG A 87 -1.29 3.55 -11.58
CA ARG A 87 -1.23 3.89 -13.00
C ARG A 87 -0.57 5.24 -13.23
N ASN A 88 -0.96 6.24 -12.45
CA ASN A 88 -0.40 7.58 -12.50
C ASN A 88 -0.27 8.14 -11.07
N PRO A 89 0.76 8.96 -10.81
CA PRO A 89 0.93 9.61 -9.52
C PRO A 89 -0.14 10.68 -9.30
N SER A 90 -0.48 10.91 -8.03
CA SER A 90 -1.16 12.11 -7.56
C SER A 90 -0.19 13.01 -6.81
N PHE A 91 -0.48 14.31 -6.75
CA PHE A 91 0.33 15.34 -6.10
C PHE A 91 -0.49 16.12 -5.07
N GLU A 92 0.18 16.77 -4.13
CA GLU A 92 -0.47 17.63 -3.12
C GLU A 92 -1.41 18.65 -3.80
N GLY A 93 -2.62 18.79 -3.25
CA GLY A 93 -3.64 19.71 -3.76
C GLY A 93 -4.51 19.17 -4.90
N GLU A 94 -4.14 18.07 -5.55
CA GLU A 94 -4.97 17.45 -6.58
C GLU A 94 -6.20 16.76 -5.98
N GLU A 95 -7.33 16.85 -6.69
CA GLU A 95 -8.54 16.12 -6.33
C GLU A 95 -8.60 14.76 -7.03
N VAL A 96 -8.92 13.73 -6.26
CA VAL A 96 -9.17 12.36 -6.74
C VAL A 96 -10.50 11.84 -6.23
N GLN A 97 -11.12 10.93 -6.98
CA GLN A 97 -12.37 10.28 -6.64
C GLN A 97 -12.20 8.76 -6.68
N ALA A 98 -12.55 8.09 -5.59
CA ALA A 98 -12.64 6.63 -5.53
C ALA A 98 -14.00 6.17 -6.09
N ILE A 99 -13.95 5.14 -6.93
CA ILE A 99 -15.10 4.55 -7.61
C ILE A 99 -15.04 3.04 -7.43
N LEU A 100 -16.17 2.46 -7.02
CA LEU A 100 -16.38 1.04 -6.82
C LEU A 100 -17.45 0.58 -7.81
N ALA A 101 -17.16 -0.43 -8.64
CA ALA A 101 -18.23 -1.10 -9.37
C ALA A 101 -19.13 -1.84 -8.38
N LYS A 102 -20.44 -1.91 -8.64
CA LYS A 102 -21.31 -2.77 -7.84
C LYS A 102 -20.97 -4.24 -8.14
N PRO A 103 -20.83 -5.10 -7.11
CA PRO A 103 -20.67 -6.53 -7.33
C PRO A 103 -21.95 -7.10 -7.94
N GLU A 104 -21.82 -8.15 -8.76
CA GLU A 104 -22.98 -8.92 -9.20
C GLU A 104 -23.66 -9.58 -7.98
N PRO A 105 -24.97 -9.91 -8.06
CA PRO A 105 -25.67 -10.55 -6.95
C PRO A 105 -24.94 -11.82 -6.44
N GLY A 106 -24.56 -11.80 -5.16
CA GLY A 106 -23.84 -12.90 -4.51
C GLY A 106 -22.31 -12.83 -4.62
N GLU A 107 -21.75 -11.93 -5.43
CA GLU A 107 -20.31 -11.71 -5.48
C GLU A 107 -19.83 -10.90 -4.27
N ARG A 108 -18.64 -11.26 -3.77
CA ARG A 108 -17.97 -10.58 -2.65
C ARG A 108 -16.73 -9.81 -3.09
N GLN A 109 -16.58 -9.58 -4.39
CA GLN A 109 -15.48 -8.86 -4.99
C GLN A 109 -16.04 -7.88 -6.02
N CYS A 110 -15.43 -6.71 -6.14
CA CYS A 110 -15.77 -5.72 -7.13
C CYS A 110 -14.51 -5.07 -7.71
N LYS A 111 -14.66 -4.43 -8.88
CA LYS A 111 -13.61 -3.61 -9.48
C LYS A 111 -13.53 -2.27 -8.77
N ILE A 112 -12.31 -1.75 -8.62
CA ILE A 112 -12.06 -0.41 -8.09
C ILE A 112 -11.32 0.44 -9.11
N GLN A 113 -11.57 1.74 -9.07
CA GLN A 113 -10.86 2.74 -9.85
C GLN A 113 -10.72 4.01 -9.02
N MET A 114 -9.64 4.76 -9.26
CA MET A 114 -9.51 6.14 -8.81
C MET A 114 -9.12 7.02 -9.98
N VAL A 115 -9.77 8.17 -10.08
CA VAL A 115 -9.55 9.14 -11.17
C VAL A 115 -9.31 10.55 -10.62
N LYS A 116 -8.59 11.36 -11.38
CA LYS A 116 -8.50 12.81 -11.22
C LYS A 116 -9.64 13.52 -11.96
N ARG A 117 -9.81 14.82 -11.73
CA ARG A 117 -10.84 15.66 -12.40
C ARG A 117 -10.74 15.67 -13.92
N ASP A 118 -9.54 15.54 -14.46
CA ASP A 118 -9.28 15.50 -15.90
C ASP A 118 -9.50 14.11 -16.53
N GLY A 119 -9.95 13.13 -15.74
CA GLY A 119 -10.15 11.74 -16.17
C GLY A 119 -8.88 10.88 -16.10
N THR A 120 -7.74 11.42 -15.66
CA THR A 120 -6.51 10.64 -15.47
C THR A 120 -6.74 9.56 -14.40
N GLU A 121 -6.52 8.30 -14.77
CA GLU A 121 -6.62 7.19 -13.84
C GLU A 121 -5.39 7.11 -12.93
N VAL A 122 -5.61 7.21 -11.62
CA VAL A 122 -4.57 7.12 -10.58
C VAL A 122 -4.27 5.66 -10.26
N LEU A 123 -5.30 4.85 -10.04
CA LEU A 123 -5.17 3.41 -9.78
C LEU A 123 -6.41 2.65 -10.25
N ARG A 124 -6.24 1.34 -10.42
CA ARG A 124 -7.33 0.38 -10.66
C ARG A 124 -7.04 -0.96 -9.98
N GLY A 125 -8.07 -1.75 -9.73
CA GLY A 125 -7.89 -3.09 -9.19
C GLY A 125 -9.18 -3.74 -8.70
N THR A 126 -9.12 -4.43 -7.56
CA THR A 126 -10.27 -5.08 -6.93
C THR A 126 -10.35 -4.81 -5.43
N ALA A 127 -11.56 -4.76 -4.89
CA ALA A 127 -11.85 -4.82 -3.47
C ALA A 127 -12.76 -6.03 -3.18
N SER A 128 -12.64 -6.65 -2.01
CA SER A 128 -13.43 -7.83 -1.64
C SER A 128 -13.54 -8.04 -0.13
N VAL A 129 -14.43 -8.93 0.29
CA VAL A 129 -14.52 -9.46 1.67
C VAL A 129 -14.68 -10.99 1.68
N GLY A 130 -14.40 -11.60 2.83
CA GLY A 130 -14.53 -13.03 3.05
C GLY A 130 -13.22 -13.80 2.91
N GLN A 131 -13.28 -15.08 3.27
CA GLN A 131 -12.13 -16.00 3.24
C GLN A 131 -11.96 -16.70 1.89
N ASP A 132 -12.99 -16.68 1.04
CA ASP A 132 -12.94 -17.27 -0.29
C ASP A 132 -12.02 -16.45 -1.20
N ALA A 133 -10.94 -17.09 -1.66
CA ALA A 133 -9.89 -16.47 -2.43
C ALA A 133 -10.31 -16.32 -3.90
N SER A 134 -11.31 -15.46 -4.17
CA SER A 134 -11.47 -14.94 -5.53
C SER A 134 -10.18 -14.27 -5.94
N ARG A 135 -9.74 -14.57 -7.16
CA ARG A 135 -8.49 -14.08 -7.73
C ARG A 135 -8.50 -12.55 -7.74
N THR A 136 -7.53 -11.92 -7.08
CA THR A 136 -7.44 -10.46 -7.04
C THR A 136 -6.83 -9.87 -8.31
N ALA A 137 -6.90 -8.55 -8.46
CA ALA A 137 -6.20 -7.87 -9.55
C ALA A 137 -4.68 -8.17 -9.57
N LEU A 138 -4.04 -8.30 -8.41
CA LEU A 138 -2.61 -8.61 -8.34
C LEU A 138 -2.31 -10.10 -8.49
N ASP A 139 -3.19 -11.00 -8.05
CA ASP A 139 -3.08 -12.43 -8.41
C ASP A 139 -3.17 -12.64 -9.92
N GLN A 140 -4.02 -11.87 -10.62
CA GLN A 140 -4.05 -11.86 -12.08
C GLN A 140 -2.71 -11.38 -12.65
N ARG A 141 -2.28 -10.20 -12.20
CA ARG A 141 -1.06 -9.55 -12.67
C ARG A 141 0.19 -10.40 -12.50
N LEU A 142 0.36 -11.07 -11.36
CA LEU A 142 1.50 -11.95 -11.08
C LEU A 142 1.69 -13.04 -12.16
N THR A 143 0.61 -13.52 -12.78
CA THR A 143 0.71 -14.54 -13.85
C THR A 143 1.09 -13.97 -15.22
N GLU A 144 0.98 -12.65 -15.38
CA GLU A 144 1.27 -11.95 -16.63
C GLU A 144 2.69 -11.34 -16.61
N LEU A 145 3.38 -11.40 -15.47
CA LEU A 145 4.72 -10.83 -15.32
C LEU A 145 5.73 -11.61 -16.15
N LYS A 146 6.55 -10.86 -16.90
CA LYS A 146 7.78 -11.39 -17.47
C LYS A 146 8.84 -11.50 -16.37
N PRO A 147 9.58 -12.62 -16.28
CA PRO A 147 10.72 -12.73 -15.39
C PRO A 147 11.71 -11.59 -15.59
N LEU A 148 12.32 -11.12 -14.50
CA LEU A 148 13.36 -10.09 -14.58
C LEU A 148 14.58 -10.63 -15.32
N ALA A 149 14.86 -10.06 -16.49
CA ALA A 149 16.10 -10.31 -17.22
C ALA A 149 17.21 -9.39 -16.70
N ASP A 150 18.43 -9.94 -16.65
CA ASP A 150 19.68 -9.22 -16.36
C ASP A 150 19.62 -8.28 -15.13
N PRO A 151 19.24 -8.79 -13.93
CA PRO A 151 19.14 -7.97 -12.74
C PRO A 151 20.49 -7.37 -12.33
N VAL A 152 20.48 -6.10 -11.93
CA VAL A 152 21.63 -5.40 -11.34
C VAL A 152 21.31 -5.04 -9.89
N ILE A 153 20.24 -4.27 -9.67
CA ILE A 153 19.80 -3.85 -8.32
C ILE A 153 19.37 -5.06 -7.49
N LEU A 154 18.64 -5.98 -8.12
CA LEU A 154 18.10 -7.19 -7.51
C LEU A 154 18.97 -8.43 -7.81
N ARG A 155 20.21 -8.26 -8.28
CA ARG A 155 21.09 -9.35 -8.73
C ARG A 155 21.24 -10.47 -7.71
N ASP A 156 21.36 -10.09 -6.43
CA ASP A 156 21.64 -11.01 -5.33
C ASP A 156 20.35 -11.47 -4.63
N VAL A 157 19.17 -11.03 -5.08
CA VAL A 157 17.87 -11.41 -4.54
C VAL A 157 17.32 -12.61 -5.29
N LYS A 158 16.71 -13.56 -4.57
CA LYS A 158 16.11 -14.77 -5.14
C LYS A 158 14.67 -14.93 -4.66
N VAL A 159 13.81 -15.43 -5.55
CA VAL A 159 12.46 -15.88 -5.17
C VAL A 159 12.59 -16.96 -4.08
N GLY A 160 11.73 -16.88 -3.07
CA GLY A 160 11.75 -17.72 -1.87
C GLY A 160 12.66 -17.21 -0.75
N MET A 161 13.45 -16.15 -0.95
CA MET A 161 14.18 -15.51 0.15
C MET A 161 13.20 -14.99 1.19
N LYS A 162 13.50 -15.28 2.46
CA LYS A 162 12.70 -14.84 3.61
C LYS A 162 13.50 -14.00 4.57
N THR A 163 12.83 -13.03 5.19
CA THR A 163 13.40 -12.22 6.25
C THR A 163 13.09 -12.85 7.60
N LYS A 164 13.84 -12.48 8.65
CA LYS A 164 13.51 -12.93 10.01
C LYS A 164 12.21 -12.26 10.45
N ARG A 165 11.46 -12.93 11.33
CA ARG A 165 10.29 -12.29 11.97
C ARG A 165 10.71 -11.03 12.72
N GLN A 166 9.91 -9.98 12.57
CA GLN A 166 10.10 -8.71 13.26
C GLN A 166 8.84 -8.36 14.04
N THR A 167 9.04 -7.89 15.27
CA THR A 167 7.95 -7.33 16.06
C THR A 167 7.62 -5.94 15.54
N VAL A 168 6.35 -5.69 15.25
CA VAL A 168 5.83 -4.40 14.80
C VAL A 168 4.70 -3.94 15.72
N ARG A 169 4.63 -2.63 15.93
CA ARG A 169 3.63 -1.97 16.76
C ARG A 169 3.36 -0.57 16.21
N MET A 170 2.13 -0.10 16.37
CA MET A 170 1.72 1.27 16.08
C MET A 170 0.91 1.81 17.25
N ASP A 171 1.56 2.56 18.14
CA ASP A 171 0.87 3.42 19.10
C ASP A 171 0.44 4.75 18.45
N PHE A 172 -0.44 5.48 19.12
CA PHE A 172 -0.97 6.74 18.61
C PHE A 172 0.10 7.82 18.43
N ASP A 173 1.00 7.96 19.39
CA ASP A 173 2.04 8.99 19.48
C ASP A 173 3.42 8.49 18.99
N GLN A 174 3.53 7.21 18.65
CA GLN A 174 4.76 6.62 18.12
C GLN A 174 5.06 7.19 16.73
N ASN A 175 6.22 7.82 16.56
CA ASN A 175 6.77 8.13 15.24
C ASN A 175 7.17 6.84 14.52
N MET A 176 6.73 6.66 13.28
CA MET A 176 6.97 5.43 12.51
C MET A 176 8.35 5.41 11.81
N GLY A 177 9.29 6.26 12.23
CA GLY A 177 10.70 6.26 11.81
C GLY A 177 10.94 6.97 10.47
N ASP A 178 12.19 6.94 9.99
CA ASP A 178 12.61 7.69 8.80
C ASP A 178 11.82 7.37 7.52
N LEU A 179 11.30 6.14 7.40
CA LEU A 179 10.44 5.74 6.29
C LEU A 179 9.05 6.39 6.37
N TYR A 180 8.58 6.71 7.57
CA TYR A 180 7.25 7.25 7.83
C TYR A 180 7.33 8.24 8.99
N PRO A 181 7.83 9.47 8.74
CA PRO A 181 8.23 10.41 9.79
C PRO A 181 7.02 11.12 10.43
N PHE A 182 5.97 10.38 10.75
CA PHE A 182 4.75 10.84 11.40
C PHE A 182 4.20 9.74 12.32
N SER A 183 3.33 10.13 13.25
CA SER A 183 2.60 9.20 14.11
C SER A 183 1.20 8.86 13.56
N LEU A 184 0.54 7.85 14.13
CA LEU A 184 -0.87 7.59 13.80
C LEU A 184 -1.75 8.80 14.17
N GLU A 185 -1.49 9.48 15.29
CA GLU A 185 -2.23 10.68 15.68
C GLU A 185 -2.04 11.82 14.68
N ASP A 186 -0.84 12.01 14.14
CA ASP A 186 -0.59 12.99 13.07
C ASP A 186 -1.35 12.62 11.79
N LYS A 187 -1.34 11.33 11.42
CA LYS A 187 -2.09 10.86 10.25
C LYS A 187 -3.59 11.10 10.42
N LEU A 188 -4.16 10.83 11.58
CA LEU A 188 -5.59 10.99 11.84
C LEU A 188 -6.07 12.45 11.81
N LYS A 189 -5.17 13.44 11.97
CA LYS A 189 -5.51 14.86 11.79
C LYS A 189 -5.81 15.22 10.34
N VAL A 190 -5.25 14.46 9.39
CA VAL A 190 -5.29 14.77 7.94
C VAL A 190 -5.76 13.59 7.08
N ILE A 191 -6.24 12.50 7.70
CA ILE A 191 -6.75 11.32 7.00
C ILE A 191 -7.91 11.72 6.07
N THR A 192 -7.89 11.17 4.85
CA THR A 192 -8.83 11.58 3.80
C THR A 192 -10.27 11.19 4.12
N GLU A 193 -10.50 10.01 4.67
CA GLU A 193 -11.79 9.57 5.21
C GLU A 193 -11.63 9.20 6.69
N SER A 194 -12.08 10.09 7.56
CA SER A 194 -12.04 9.89 9.02
C SER A 194 -13.15 8.97 9.50
N SER A 195 -12.88 8.18 10.53
CA SER A 195 -13.83 7.28 11.18
C SER A 195 -13.74 7.38 12.70
N PRO A 196 -14.87 7.34 13.44
CA PRO A 196 -14.84 7.14 14.89
C PRO A 196 -14.14 5.85 15.30
N TYR A 197 -14.04 4.84 14.42
CA TYR A 197 -13.40 3.56 14.75
C TYR A 197 -11.88 3.66 14.89
N TYR A 198 -11.27 4.74 14.38
CA TYR A 198 -9.83 4.98 14.47
C TYR A 198 -9.41 5.75 15.73
N ARG A 199 -10.39 6.28 16.47
CA ARG A 199 -10.15 7.30 17.50
C ARG A 199 -10.13 6.72 18.91
N LYS A 200 -9.13 7.11 19.70
CA LYS A 200 -9.01 6.71 21.12
C LYS A 200 -10.05 7.34 22.04
N ASP A 201 -10.71 8.43 21.63
CA ASP A 201 -11.69 9.16 22.45
C ASP A 201 -13.15 8.77 22.17
N VAL A 202 -13.42 7.88 21.21
CA VAL A 202 -14.78 7.45 20.82
C VAL A 202 -14.94 5.93 20.89
N VAL A 203 -14.36 5.30 21.93
CA VAL A 203 -14.27 3.82 22.06
C VAL A 203 -15.64 3.14 22.18
N SER A 204 -16.60 3.75 22.89
CA SER A 204 -17.92 3.15 23.14
C SER A 204 -18.76 2.95 21.87
N ALA A 205 -18.40 3.61 20.77
CA ALA A 205 -19.07 3.49 19.48
C ALA A 205 -18.39 2.50 18.52
N ASN A 206 -17.20 2.00 18.89
CA ASN A 206 -16.41 1.07 18.11
C ASN A 206 -16.89 -0.39 18.31
N PRO A 207 -17.25 -1.13 17.24
CA PRO A 207 -17.76 -2.50 17.34
C PRO A 207 -16.81 -3.49 18.03
N TRP A 208 -15.51 -3.22 18.03
CA TRP A 208 -14.48 -4.06 18.64
C TRP A 208 -14.03 -3.53 20.01
N GLY A 209 -14.66 -2.46 20.52
CA GLY A 209 -14.39 -1.92 21.86
C GLY A 209 -13.02 -1.27 22.03
N ARG A 210 -12.26 -1.04 20.95
CA ARG A 210 -10.98 -0.32 20.95
C ARG A 210 -10.59 0.15 19.54
N PRO A 211 -9.71 1.16 19.39
CA PRO A 211 -9.39 1.73 18.09
C PRO A 211 -8.70 0.74 17.14
N ILE A 212 -9.14 0.74 15.89
CA ILE A 212 -8.53 -0.05 14.82
C ILE A 212 -7.59 0.82 13.98
N ILE A 213 -6.62 0.20 13.33
CA ILE A 213 -5.70 0.88 12.42
C ILE A 213 -6.40 1.10 11.06
N PRO A 214 -6.41 2.33 10.52
CA PRO A 214 -6.93 2.60 9.17
C PRO A 214 -6.25 1.73 8.11
N ILE A 215 -6.97 1.31 7.07
CA ILE A 215 -6.43 0.39 6.06
C ILE A 215 -5.17 0.94 5.36
N GLU A 216 -5.11 2.26 5.13
CA GLU A 216 -3.92 2.92 4.57
C GLU A 216 -2.70 2.81 5.51
N MET A 217 -2.92 2.82 6.83
CA MET A 217 -1.88 2.74 7.85
C MET A 217 -1.40 1.31 8.09
N LEU A 218 -2.11 0.30 7.58
CA LEU A 218 -1.61 -1.08 7.58
C LEU A 218 -0.35 -1.21 6.72
N SER A 219 -0.28 -0.51 5.57
CA SER A 219 0.95 -0.43 4.78
C SER A 219 2.13 0.08 5.61
N VAL A 220 1.91 1.17 6.35
CA VAL A 220 2.92 1.78 7.23
C VAL A 220 3.36 0.80 8.32
N LEU A 221 2.40 0.20 9.05
CA LEU A 221 2.70 -0.81 10.08
C LEU A 221 3.53 -1.97 9.52
N PHE A 222 3.22 -2.41 8.30
CA PHE A 222 3.91 -3.53 7.69
C PHE A 222 5.25 -3.13 7.10
N GLN A 223 5.52 -1.85 6.80
CA GLN A 223 6.73 -1.39 6.10
C GLN A 223 7.73 -0.65 6.97
N TYR A 224 7.35 -0.04 8.09
CA TYR A 224 8.21 0.96 8.74
C TYR A 224 9.57 0.42 9.24
N ARG A 225 9.67 -0.89 9.49
CA ARG A 225 10.93 -1.58 9.84
C ARG A 225 11.62 -2.28 8.67
N SER A 226 11.18 -2.06 7.43
CA SER A 226 11.67 -2.86 6.28
C SER A 226 13.16 -2.68 5.98
N ARG A 227 13.78 -1.59 6.45
CA ARG A 227 15.24 -1.38 6.32
C ARG A 227 16.05 -2.39 7.11
N GLU A 228 15.45 -3.00 8.12
CA GLU A 228 16.09 -4.02 8.96
C GLU A 228 16.01 -5.43 8.35
N ASP A 229 15.28 -5.64 7.25
CA ASP A 229 15.05 -6.96 6.64
C ASP A 229 16.30 -7.59 6.00
N ARG A 230 17.38 -6.81 5.78
CA ARG A 230 18.67 -7.26 5.25
C ARG A 230 18.59 -8.07 3.95
N LEU A 231 17.54 -7.90 3.15
CA LEU A 231 17.52 -8.42 1.78
C LEU A 231 18.68 -7.77 0.99
N PRO A 232 19.42 -8.52 0.16
CA PRO A 232 20.62 -8.03 -0.53
C PRO A 232 20.26 -7.19 -1.76
N VAL A 233 19.38 -6.20 -1.59
CA VAL A 233 19.03 -5.21 -2.61
C VAL A 233 20.18 -4.19 -2.69
N ARG A 234 20.67 -3.91 -3.89
CA ARG A 234 21.73 -2.92 -4.09
C ARG A 234 21.15 -1.52 -4.15
N GLY A 235 21.84 -0.56 -3.55
CA GLY A 235 21.40 0.82 -3.48
C GLY A 235 22.57 1.78 -3.23
N PRO A 236 22.27 3.07 -3.05
CA PRO A 236 20.93 3.66 -3.02
C PRO A 236 20.27 3.69 -4.41
N ALA A 237 18.96 3.47 -4.45
CA ALA A 237 18.14 3.64 -5.64
C ALA A 237 16.76 4.17 -5.23
N VAL A 238 16.19 5.05 -6.05
CA VAL A 238 14.85 5.59 -5.80
C VAL A 238 13.81 4.49 -6.09
N GLY A 239 13.05 4.16 -5.04
CA GLY A 239 11.95 3.20 -5.07
C GLY A 239 10.59 3.87 -5.28
N LEU A 240 9.64 3.11 -5.81
CA LEU A 240 8.22 3.46 -5.88
C LEU A 240 7.36 2.21 -5.74
N PHE A 241 6.15 2.38 -5.18
CA PHE A 241 5.14 1.32 -5.16
C PHE A 241 4.42 1.30 -6.50
N ALA A 242 4.51 0.18 -7.22
CA ALA A 242 3.82 0.01 -8.49
C ALA A 242 2.50 -0.77 -8.33
N ASP A 243 2.43 -1.62 -7.31
CA ASP A 243 1.30 -2.48 -7.01
C ASP A 243 1.25 -2.74 -5.51
N GLN A 244 0.05 -2.76 -4.93
CA GLN A 244 -0.14 -3.13 -3.53
C GLN A 244 -1.47 -3.84 -3.31
N GLU A 245 -1.43 -4.95 -2.58
CA GLU A 245 -2.59 -5.61 -2.00
C GLU A 245 -2.45 -5.68 -0.49
N ILE A 246 -3.51 -5.36 0.23
CA ILE A 246 -3.65 -5.58 1.68
C ILE A 246 -4.89 -6.44 1.90
N ARG A 247 -4.72 -7.57 2.58
CA ARG A 247 -5.77 -8.54 2.89
C ARG A 247 -5.82 -8.81 4.38
N LEU A 248 -6.97 -8.55 4.99
CA LEU A 248 -7.29 -8.94 6.36
C LEU A 248 -7.86 -10.36 6.36
N MET A 249 -7.51 -11.14 7.39
CA MET A 249 -7.89 -12.54 7.51
C MET A 249 -8.68 -12.82 8.79
N ARG A 250 -8.34 -12.14 9.89
CA ARG A 250 -8.89 -12.38 11.23
C ARG A 250 -9.03 -11.09 12.04
N GLY A 251 -9.96 -10.25 11.61
CA GLY A 251 -10.31 -9.04 12.34
C GLY A 251 -9.45 -7.85 11.96
N PRO A 252 -9.87 -6.64 12.37
CA PRO A 252 -9.03 -5.48 12.19
C PRO A 252 -7.77 -5.62 13.02
N LEU A 253 -6.70 -4.94 12.59
CA LEU A 253 -5.54 -4.75 13.45
C LEU A 253 -5.79 -3.54 14.34
N PHE A 254 -5.41 -3.65 15.60
CA PHE A 254 -5.62 -2.65 16.64
C PHE A 254 -4.39 -1.77 16.88
N ALA A 255 -4.64 -0.49 17.13
CA ALA A 255 -3.60 0.41 17.61
C ALA A 255 -3.12 -0.04 19.00
N GLY A 256 -1.81 0.07 19.22
CA GLY A 256 -1.14 -0.36 20.43
C GLY A 256 -1.17 -1.86 20.69
N GLU A 257 -1.27 -2.67 19.64
CA GLU A 257 -1.08 -4.12 19.71
C GLU A 257 0.20 -4.54 19.00
N ASP A 258 0.87 -5.55 19.55
CA ASP A 258 2.08 -6.12 18.97
C ASP A 258 1.69 -7.19 17.95
N TYR A 259 2.33 -7.14 16.79
CA TYR A 259 2.25 -8.16 15.75
C TYR A 259 3.65 -8.61 15.36
N GLN A 260 3.74 -9.73 14.65
CA GLN A 260 4.97 -10.13 13.98
C GLN A 260 4.79 -10.06 12.47
N THR A 261 5.78 -9.57 11.75
CA THR A 261 5.83 -9.63 10.28
C THR A 261 6.91 -10.59 9.82
N GLU A 262 6.64 -11.35 8.77
CA GLU A 262 7.62 -12.14 8.02
C GLU A 262 7.46 -11.81 6.55
N ARG A 263 8.56 -11.63 5.82
CA ARG A 263 8.53 -11.34 4.39
C ARG A 263 9.11 -12.46 3.58
N GLU A 264 8.56 -12.62 2.39
CA GLU A 264 9.01 -13.57 1.39
C GLU A 264 9.05 -12.88 0.03
N VAL A 265 10.15 -13.08 -0.70
CA VAL A 265 10.26 -12.71 -2.11
C VAL A 265 9.45 -13.70 -2.93
N VAL A 266 8.36 -13.25 -3.54
CA VAL A 266 7.45 -14.14 -4.28
C VAL A 266 7.60 -14.04 -5.79
N ALA A 267 8.14 -12.94 -6.30
CA ALA A 267 8.46 -12.77 -7.72
C ALA A 267 9.52 -11.68 -7.91
N LEU A 268 10.22 -11.76 -9.03
CA LEU A 268 11.09 -10.71 -9.55
C LEU A 268 10.63 -10.40 -10.98
N SER A 269 10.34 -9.14 -11.24
CA SER A 269 9.95 -8.67 -12.56
C SER A 269 10.66 -7.35 -12.87
N GLY A 270 10.36 -6.75 -14.02
CA GLY A 270 10.88 -5.43 -14.31
C GLY A 270 10.32 -4.85 -15.59
N SER A 271 10.66 -3.60 -15.83
CA SER A 271 10.42 -2.91 -17.09
C SER A 271 11.75 -2.44 -17.67
N ARG A 272 11.68 -1.73 -18.81
CA ARG A 272 12.85 -1.03 -19.33
C ARG A 272 13.45 -0.03 -18.33
N ARG A 273 12.62 0.55 -17.45
CA ARG A 273 13.03 1.59 -16.49
C ARG A 273 13.21 1.09 -15.06
N THR A 274 12.71 -0.09 -14.73
CA THR A 274 12.63 -0.58 -13.34
C THR A 274 13.06 -2.02 -13.18
N GLU A 275 13.63 -2.33 -12.01
CA GLU A 275 13.64 -3.69 -11.44
C GLU A 275 12.59 -3.73 -10.33
N SER A 276 11.80 -4.80 -10.27
CA SER A 276 10.63 -4.92 -9.39
C SER A 276 10.78 -6.14 -8.49
N LEU A 277 10.79 -5.88 -7.19
CA LEU A 277 10.78 -6.87 -6.13
C LEU A 277 9.36 -7.05 -5.61
N TRP A 278 8.79 -8.24 -5.77
CA TRP A 278 7.49 -8.57 -5.20
C TRP A 278 7.68 -9.23 -3.84
N LEU A 279 7.31 -8.52 -2.78
CA LEU A 279 7.35 -9.02 -1.41
C LEU A 279 5.95 -9.35 -0.92
N ARG A 280 5.77 -10.56 -0.42
CA ARG A 280 4.64 -10.91 0.42
C ARG A 280 5.06 -10.74 1.88
N THR A 281 4.33 -9.91 2.61
CA THR A 281 4.43 -9.78 4.07
C THR A 281 3.27 -10.54 4.69
N THR A 282 3.55 -11.50 5.57
CA THR A 282 2.54 -12.16 6.39
C THR A 282 2.61 -11.59 7.80
N VAL A 283 1.46 -11.26 8.37
CA VAL A 283 1.33 -10.62 9.68
C VAL A 283 0.68 -11.62 10.62
N PHE A 284 1.28 -11.82 11.78
CA PHE A 284 0.86 -12.79 12.79
C PHE A 284 0.48 -12.06 14.08
N ALA A 285 -0.60 -12.51 14.72
CA ALA A 285 -0.95 -12.08 16.08
C ALA A 285 -0.12 -12.84 17.13
N ASN A 286 -0.34 -12.52 18.40
CA ASN A 286 0.35 -13.15 19.54
C ASN A 286 0.11 -14.66 19.65
N ASP A 287 -1.01 -15.17 19.13
CA ASP A 287 -1.30 -16.61 19.02
C ASP A 287 -0.48 -17.30 17.91
N GLY A 288 0.35 -16.55 17.17
CA GLY A 288 1.20 -17.04 16.09
C GLY A 288 0.46 -17.32 14.78
N LEU A 289 -0.85 -17.06 14.71
CA LEU A 289 -1.66 -17.31 13.53
C LEU A 289 -1.71 -16.06 12.62
N PRO A 290 -1.77 -16.24 11.29
CA PRO A 290 -1.89 -15.11 10.37
C PRO A 290 -3.18 -14.32 10.57
N VAL A 291 -3.06 -12.99 10.60
CA VAL A 291 -4.19 -12.04 10.71
C VAL A 291 -4.31 -11.12 9.49
N ALA A 292 -3.22 -10.90 8.76
CA ALA A 292 -3.22 -10.14 7.52
C ALA A 292 -2.08 -10.58 6.59
N LYS A 293 -2.22 -10.22 5.31
CA LYS A 293 -1.17 -10.31 4.30
C LYS A 293 -1.09 -9.00 3.53
N MET A 294 0.11 -8.69 3.06
CA MET A 294 0.33 -7.63 2.08
C MET A 294 1.20 -8.15 0.96
N LEU A 295 0.80 -7.93 -0.28
CA LEU A 295 1.66 -8.10 -1.45
C LEU A 295 2.06 -6.71 -1.92
N LEU A 296 3.36 -6.47 -2.08
CA LEU A 296 3.89 -5.17 -2.49
C LEU A 296 4.89 -5.34 -3.61
N ASN A 297 4.69 -4.61 -4.71
CA ASN A 297 5.68 -4.47 -5.77
C ASN A 297 6.53 -3.21 -5.52
N LEU A 298 7.73 -3.44 -5.00
CA LEU A 298 8.76 -2.43 -4.81
C LEU A 298 9.57 -2.30 -6.10
N ALA A 299 9.29 -1.25 -6.87
CA ALA A 299 10.02 -0.97 -8.11
C ALA A 299 11.16 0.02 -7.85
N SER A 300 12.39 -0.34 -8.22
CA SER A 300 13.55 0.54 -8.19
C SER A 300 13.84 1.11 -9.58
N LEU A 301 13.99 2.44 -9.68
CA LEU A 301 14.34 3.10 -10.94
C LEU A 301 15.80 2.83 -11.29
N LYS A 302 16.03 2.12 -12.41
CA LYS A 302 17.39 1.75 -12.88
C LYS A 302 18.32 2.96 -13.00
N GLY A 303 17.81 4.05 -13.58
CA GLY A 303 18.56 5.29 -13.79
C GLY A 303 18.90 6.08 -12.52
N SER A 304 18.33 5.71 -11.37
CA SER A 304 18.66 6.34 -10.09
C SER A 304 19.80 5.63 -9.35
N TYR A 305 20.13 4.39 -9.73
CA TYR A 305 21.28 3.66 -9.20
C TYR A 305 22.54 4.05 -9.96
N ALA A 306 23.42 4.84 -9.33
CA ALA A 306 24.57 5.46 -10.01
C ALA A 306 25.45 4.48 -10.82
N PRO A 307 25.82 3.28 -10.33
CA PRO A 307 26.67 2.37 -11.08
C PRO A 307 25.89 1.44 -12.04
N TYR A 308 24.57 1.60 -12.22
CA TYR A 308 23.72 0.66 -12.96
C TYR A 308 24.28 0.28 -14.33
N THR A 309 24.60 1.26 -15.17
CA THR A 309 25.10 1.04 -16.53
C THR A 309 26.46 0.34 -16.54
N GLN A 310 27.34 0.69 -15.60
CA GLN A 310 28.66 0.08 -15.49
C GLN A 310 28.54 -1.38 -15.05
N GLU A 311 27.78 -1.64 -13.99
CA GLU A 311 27.55 -2.98 -13.45
C GLU A 311 26.81 -3.88 -14.45
N HIS A 312 25.79 -3.36 -15.14
CA HIS A 312 25.10 -4.10 -16.19
C HIS A 312 26.07 -4.56 -17.27
N LYS A 313 26.96 -3.68 -17.75
CA LYS A 313 27.99 -4.06 -18.73
C LYS A 313 28.95 -5.08 -18.14
N GLN A 314 29.43 -4.87 -16.93
CA GLN A 314 30.34 -5.81 -16.28
C GLN A 314 29.73 -7.21 -16.14
N PHE A 315 28.45 -7.29 -15.84
CA PHE A 315 27.75 -8.55 -15.60
C PHE A 315 27.30 -9.26 -16.88
N TYR A 316 27.01 -8.52 -17.96
CA TYR A 316 26.30 -9.06 -19.12
C TYR A 316 26.94 -8.74 -20.48
N ALA A 317 28.03 -7.96 -20.56
CA ALA A 317 28.65 -7.59 -21.84
C ALA A 317 29.41 -8.73 -22.55
N TRP A 318 29.53 -9.92 -21.95
CA TRP A 318 30.19 -11.09 -22.54
C TRP A 318 29.20 -12.16 -23.06
N GLY A 319 27.92 -11.80 -23.24
CA GLY A 319 26.86 -12.74 -23.64
C GLY A 319 26.01 -12.33 -24.85
N ALA A 320 26.49 -11.43 -25.71
CA ALA A 320 25.84 -11.06 -26.97
C ALA A 320 26.62 -11.62 -28.16
#